data_AF-A0A355FZC0-F1
#
_entry.id   AF-A0A355FZC0-F1
#
_cell.length_a   1.000
_cell.length_b   1.000
_cell.length_c   1.000
_cell.angle_alpha   90.00
_cell.angle_beta   90.00
_cell.angle_gamma   90.00
#
_symmetry.space_group_name_H-M   'P 1'
#
loop_
_entity.id
_entity.type
_entity.pdbx_description
1 polymer ?
#
loop_
_entity_poly.entity_id
_entity_poly.type
_entity_poly.pdbx_seq_one_letter_code
_entity_poly.pdbx_strand_id
1 'polypeptide(L)'
;LAPFFEKFKPAVFDEEPQHKLLLNGTWKFHWQMGVDTLPNEFASPSLNDSDWDDITVPSVWQLKGYGKPIYLCAFYPHALSTVKSRIPTVSHKENELGIYRRTFTVPESFDSHEVFIHFGAVKSAFFLYINGQRVGYSQGSMTPAEFRITPYLQNGENQITVEVYRYSDGSYLEDQDMWFLSGIYRDVYLFAEPKITIWDFYAKAQLDENYKDGKLDVELNLRNFQDSAAAVFADVLMMENKEAPQLIGSEQLIIQPGESYYNFSYIKPEPRQWSAETPNLYRIAVVLRTQDKIICIKSIRIGFKRIEKKGNVLYINGKKVLIKGVNRHDFDPDNGWAVPKKTYKIDLSLMKKA
;
A
#
# COMPACT_ATOMS: atom_id res chain seq x y z
N LEU A 1 -14.57 10.74 -26.00
CA LEU A 1 -14.33 10.70 -24.53
C LEU A 1 -15.61 10.69 -23.71
N ALA A 2 -16.61 11.55 -23.96
CA ALA A 2 -17.88 11.56 -23.20
C ALA A 2 -18.64 10.21 -23.15
N PRO A 3 -18.74 9.40 -24.23
CA PRO A 3 -19.37 8.07 -24.17
C PRO A 3 -18.56 7.04 -23.38
N PHE A 4 -17.25 7.25 -23.27
CA PHE A 4 -16.37 6.41 -22.47
C PHE A 4 -16.50 6.79 -20.99
N PHE A 5 -16.50 8.08 -20.65
CA PHE A 5 -16.47 8.54 -19.25
C PHE A 5 -17.60 7.98 -18.35
N GLU A 6 -18.84 7.88 -18.86
CA GLU A 6 -19.96 7.35 -18.07
C GLU A 6 -19.74 5.88 -17.63
N LYS A 7 -18.99 5.08 -18.39
CA LYS A 7 -18.69 3.69 -18.04
C LYS A 7 -17.65 3.54 -16.91
N PHE A 8 -16.92 4.60 -16.56
CA PHE A 8 -15.74 4.51 -15.68
C PHE A 8 -15.78 5.45 -14.48
N LYS A 9 -16.92 6.09 -14.23
CA LYS A 9 -17.17 6.81 -12.98
C LYS A 9 -16.74 5.99 -11.75
N PRO A 10 -17.03 4.68 -11.64
CA PRO A 10 -16.53 3.84 -10.55
C PRO A 10 -15.01 3.88 -10.34
N ALA A 11 -14.24 3.57 -11.39
CA ALA A 11 -12.77 3.49 -11.34
C ALA A 11 -12.10 4.85 -11.11
N VAL A 12 -12.78 5.93 -11.51
CA VAL A 12 -12.33 7.30 -11.30
C VAL A 12 -12.71 7.80 -9.90
N PHE A 13 -13.88 7.47 -9.35
CA PHE A 13 -14.42 8.10 -8.14
C PHE A 13 -14.28 7.25 -6.85
N ASP A 14 -13.26 6.42 -6.77
CA ASP A 14 -12.88 5.64 -5.58
C ASP A 14 -13.83 4.48 -5.21
N GLU A 15 -14.51 3.86 -6.19
CA GLU A 15 -15.14 2.55 -5.95
C GLU A 15 -14.07 1.46 -5.82
N GLU A 16 -14.39 0.35 -5.15
CA GLU A 16 -13.43 -0.75 -5.00
C GLU A 16 -12.91 -1.20 -6.37
N PRO A 17 -11.59 -1.43 -6.53
CA PRO A 17 -11.04 -1.82 -7.82
C PRO A 17 -11.70 -3.11 -8.30
N GLN A 18 -12.19 -3.12 -9.53
CA GLN A 18 -12.84 -4.29 -10.14
C GLN A 18 -11.95 -5.55 -10.11
N HIS A 19 -10.63 -5.36 -10.11
CA HIS A 19 -9.62 -6.43 -10.03
C HIS A 19 -8.94 -6.47 -8.66
N LYS A 20 -9.73 -6.58 -7.59
CA LYS A 20 -9.23 -6.75 -6.22
C LYS A 20 -9.93 -7.93 -5.53
N LEU A 21 -9.17 -8.79 -4.87
CA LEU A 21 -9.68 -9.85 -4.00
C LEU A 21 -9.14 -9.67 -2.59
N LEU A 22 -10.00 -9.35 -1.62
CA LEU A 22 -9.61 -9.20 -0.23
C LEU A 22 -9.31 -10.57 0.40
N LEU A 23 -8.14 -10.71 1.03
CA LEU A 23 -7.73 -11.90 1.76
C LEU A 23 -7.77 -11.69 3.29
N ASN A 24 -8.43 -10.65 3.77
CA ASN A 24 -8.77 -10.50 5.19
C ASN A 24 -9.79 -11.56 5.64
N GLY A 25 -9.87 -11.81 6.94
CA GLY A 25 -10.75 -12.79 7.55
C GLY A 25 -9.98 -13.85 8.31
N THR A 26 -10.52 -15.05 8.39
CA THR A 26 -9.92 -16.16 9.15
C THR A 26 -8.81 -16.85 8.36
N TRP A 27 -7.68 -17.07 8.99
CA TRP A 27 -6.55 -17.84 8.51
C TRP A 27 -6.20 -18.91 9.53
N LYS A 28 -5.68 -20.06 9.08
CA LYS A 28 -5.03 -21.03 9.94
C LYS A 28 -3.73 -20.45 10.50
N PHE A 29 -3.46 -20.72 11.77
CA PHE A 29 -2.38 -20.09 12.50
C PHE A 29 -1.68 -21.07 13.43
N HIS A 30 -0.35 -21.08 13.35
CA HIS A 30 0.52 -21.79 14.27
C HIS A 30 1.52 -20.80 14.86
N TRP A 31 1.58 -20.73 16.18
CA TRP A 31 2.55 -19.92 16.91
C TRP A 31 3.54 -20.80 17.65
N GLN A 32 4.80 -20.38 17.69
CA GLN A 32 5.80 -21.01 18.55
C GLN A 32 6.84 -20.01 19.06
N MET A 33 7.44 -20.36 20.20
CA MET A 33 8.67 -19.77 20.72
C MET A 33 9.86 -20.57 20.18
N GLY A 34 10.89 -19.89 19.70
CA GLY A 34 12.03 -20.51 19.06
C GLY A 34 11.83 -20.70 17.55
N VAL A 35 12.88 -20.44 16.75
CA VAL A 35 12.80 -20.51 15.27
C VAL A 35 13.55 -21.69 14.65
N ASP A 36 14.28 -22.48 15.44
CA ASP A 36 15.11 -23.58 14.92
C ASP A 36 14.31 -24.85 14.56
N THR A 37 13.09 -24.98 15.10
CA THR A 37 12.25 -26.18 14.95
C THR A 37 10.93 -25.82 14.28
N LEU A 38 10.97 -25.54 12.99
CA LEU A 38 9.76 -25.39 12.17
C LEU A 38 9.11 -26.75 11.93
N PRO A 39 7.76 -26.83 11.80
CA PRO A 39 7.12 -28.03 11.28
C PRO A 39 7.71 -28.38 9.91
N ASN A 40 8.08 -29.64 9.70
CA ASN A 40 8.51 -30.09 8.37
C ASN A 40 7.42 -29.74 7.36
N GLU A 41 7.82 -29.23 6.19
CA GLU A 41 6.89 -28.97 5.09
C GLU A 41 5.77 -27.96 5.41
N PHE A 42 5.98 -27.02 6.35
CA PHE A 42 4.97 -26.02 6.73
C PHE A 42 4.41 -25.20 5.54
N ALA A 43 5.19 -25.04 4.47
CA ALA A 43 4.78 -24.36 3.24
C ALA A 43 4.06 -25.27 2.24
N SER A 44 4.10 -26.59 2.42
CA SER A 44 3.52 -27.56 1.48
C SER A 44 2.00 -27.36 1.37
N PRO A 45 1.46 -27.38 0.14
CA PRO A 45 0.00 -27.35 -0.07
C PRO A 45 -0.70 -28.56 0.54
N SER A 46 -0.02 -29.70 0.69
CA SER A 46 -0.60 -30.94 1.22
C SER A 46 -0.50 -31.08 2.74
N LEU A 47 0.06 -30.10 3.45
CA LEU A 47 0.12 -30.11 4.91
C LEU A 47 -1.31 -30.13 5.46
N ASN A 48 -1.58 -31.07 6.38
CA ASN A 48 -2.82 -31.04 7.15
C ASN A 48 -2.69 -30.03 8.30
N ASP A 49 -3.40 -28.92 8.20
CA ASP A 49 -3.50 -27.86 9.21
C ASP A 49 -4.85 -27.84 9.93
N SER A 50 -5.60 -28.96 9.89
CA SER A 50 -6.92 -29.07 10.54
C SER A 50 -6.89 -28.75 12.03
N ASP A 51 -5.80 -29.13 12.68
CA ASP A 51 -5.61 -28.99 14.13
C ASP A 51 -5.00 -27.65 14.51
N TRP A 52 -4.71 -26.78 13.54
CA TRP A 52 -4.21 -25.44 13.80
C TRP A 52 -5.35 -24.52 14.22
N ASP A 53 -4.99 -23.57 15.08
CA ASP A 53 -5.89 -22.52 15.52
C ASP A 53 -6.29 -21.60 14.36
N ASP A 54 -7.36 -20.86 14.56
CA ASP A 54 -7.82 -19.83 13.64
C ASP A 54 -7.40 -18.44 14.17
N ILE A 55 -6.89 -17.57 13.30
CA ILE A 55 -6.60 -16.17 13.62
C ILE A 55 -7.26 -15.22 12.61
N THR A 56 -7.75 -14.09 13.09
CA THR A 56 -8.26 -13.03 12.22
C THR A 56 -7.11 -12.20 11.65
N VAL A 57 -7.10 -12.01 10.33
CA VAL A 57 -6.21 -11.08 9.62
C VAL A 57 -7.04 -9.91 9.07
N PRO A 58 -6.65 -8.65 9.32
CA PRO A 58 -5.49 -8.21 10.08
C PRO A 58 -5.66 -8.33 11.60
N SER A 59 -4.57 -8.64 12.31
CA SER A 59 -4.46 -8.46 13.77
C SER A 59 -3.01 -8.54 14.24
N VAL A 60 -2.77 -8.17 15.49
CA VAL A 60 -1.53 -8.50 16.22
C VAL A 60 -1.77 -9.74 17.08
N TRP A 61 -0.90 -10.73 17.02
CA TRP A 61 -1.19 -12.03 17.64
C TRP A 61 -1.17 -11.96 19.17
N GLN A 62 -0.48 -10.98 19.78
CA GLN A 62 -0.47 -10.79 21.23
C GLN A 62 -1.84 -10.44 21.79
N LEU A 63 -2.69 -9.78 21.02
CA LEU A 63 -4.09 -9.49 21.41
C LEU A 63 -5.05 -10.64 21.05
N LYS A 64 -4.52 -11.72 20.46
CA LYS A 64 -5.25 -12.97 20.18
C LYS A 64 -4.86 -14.09 21.14
N GLY A 65 -4.01 -13.82 22.12
CA GLY A 65 -3.62 -14.77 23.18
C GLY A 65 -2.25 -15.42 22.98
N TYR A 66 -1.51 -15.09 21.93
CA TYR A 66 -0.21 -15.70 21.64
C TYR A 66 0.96 -14.82 22.10
N GLY A 67 1.99 -15.40 22.71
CA GLY A 67 3.11 -14.62 23.25
C GLY A 67 2.67 -13.58 24.31
N LYS A 68 3.42 -12.48 24.44
CA LYS A 68 3.08 -11.38 25.37
C LYS A 68 3.35 -10.01 24.75
N PRO A 69 2.47 -9.01 24.93
CA PRO A 69 2.79 -7.64 24.58
C PRO A 69 3.88 -7.12 25.53
N ILE A 70 4.86 -6.39 24.98
CA ILE A 70 5.97 -5.82 25.76
C ILE A 70 5.98 -4.32 25.50
N TYR A 71 6.08 -3.50 26.54
CA TYR A 71 6.29 -2.06 26.40
C TYR A 71 7.69 -1.71 26.88
N LEU A 72 8.47 -1.02 26.05
CA LEU A 72 9.80 -0.50 26.36
C LEU A 72 9.92 0.89 25.75
N CYS A 73 10.51 1.83 26.50
CA CYS A 73 10.69 3.21 26.06
C CYS A 73 12.06 3.43 25.37
N ALA A 74 13.12 2.85 25.92
CA ALA A 74 14.50 3.05 25.44
C ALA A 74 15.36 1.77 25.59
N PHE A 75 14.72 0.60 25.52
CA PHE A 75 15.40 -0.69 25.64
C PHE A 75 14.92 -1.62 24.55
N TYR A 76 15.84 -2.42 24.03
CA TYR A 76 15.47 -3.51 23.14
C TYR A 76 14.89 -4.69 23.93
N PRO A 77 13.92 -5.42 23.34
CA PRO A 77 13.52 -6.72 23.82
C PRO A 77 14.74 -7.65 23.98
N HIS A 78 14.70 -8.53 25.00
CA HIS A 78 15.83 -9.40 25.36
C HIS A 78 16.36 -10.26 24.20
N ALA A 79 15.49 -10.59 23.24
CA ALA A 79 15.87 -11.33 22.04
C ALA A 79 16.86 -10.60 21.12
N LEU A 80 17.01 -9.28 21.22
CA LEU A 80 17.99 -8.51 20.44
C LEU A 80 19.25 -8.24 21.27
N SER A 81 20.42 -8.56 20.71
CA SER A 81 21.69 -8.26 21.36
C SER A 81 22.03 -6.78 21.31
N THR A 82 22.17 -6.16 22.47
CA THR A 82 22.69 -4.78 22.60
C THR A 82 24.22 -4.69 22.65
N VAL A 83 24.92 -5.83 22.62
CA VAL A 83 26.39 -5.87 22.53
C VAL A 83 26.81 -5.44 21.12
N LYS A 84 27.53 -4.32 20.99
CA LYS A 84 27.89 -3.68 19.71
C LYS A 84 28.48 -4.63 18.66
N SER A 85 29.34 -5.58 19.07
CA SER A 85 29.96 -6.56 18.16
C SER A 85 29.01 -7.68 17.68
N ARG A 86 27.83 -7.79 18.29
CA ARG A 86 26.79 -8.76 17.98
C ARG A 86 25.53 -8.12 17.42
N ILE A 87 25.54 -6.82 17.09
CA ILE A 87 24.45 -6.21 16.32
C ILE A 87 24.68 -6.59 14.85
N PRO A 88 23.67 -7.07 14.09
CA PRO A 88 22.24 -7.13 14.42
C PRO A 88 21.71 -8.54 14.76
N THR A 89 22.37 -9.30 15.63
CA THR A 89 21.95 -10.68 15.98
C THR A 89 20.63 -10.69 16.75
N VAL A 90 19.75 -11.64 16.38
CA VAL A 90 18.51 -11.96 17.09
C VAL A 90 18.63 -13.37 17.67
N SER A 91 18.26 -13.54 18.93
CA SER A 91 18.25 -14.82 19.65
C SER A 91 17.22 -15.77 19.04
N HIS A 92 17.67 -16.87 18.45
CA HIS A 92 16.76 -17.85 17.83
C HIS A 92 15.79 -18.46 18.85
N LYS A 93 16.28 -18.75 20.07
CA LYS A 93 15.50 -19.35 21.16
C LYS A 93 14.43 -18.42 21.73
N GLU A 94 14.67 -17.12 21.70
CA GLU A 94 13.81 -16.11 22.33
C GLU A 94 12.99 -15.30 21.32
N ASN A 95 13.10 -15.65 20.04
CA ASN A 95 12.25 -15.11 19.00
C ASN A 95 10.94 -15.91 18.93
N GLU A 96 9.90 -15.24 18.46
CA GLU A 96 8.60 -15.86 18.22
C GLU A 96 8.34 -15.93 16.72
N LEU A 97 7.61 -16.97 16.34
CA LEU A 97 7.23 -17.22 14.97
C LEU A 97 5.72 -17.43 14.88
N GLY A 98 5.09 -16.85 13.87
CA GLY A 98 3.73 -17.14 13.47
C GLY A 98 3.66 -17.61 12.02
N ILE A 99 3.14 -18.83 11.79
CA ILE A 99 2.83 -19.33 10.45
C ILE A 99 1.34 -19.10 10.17
N TYR A 100 1.04 -18.41 9.09
CA TYR A 100 -0.31 -18.14 8.62
C TYR A 100 -0.58 -18.94 7.34
N ARG A 101 -1.72 -19.61 7.26
CA ARG A 101 -2.14 -20.40 6.09
C ARG A 101 -3.59 -20.10 5.70
N ARG A 102 -3.86 -20.06 4.39
CA ARG A 102 -5.22 -19.88 3.84
C ARG A 102 -5.29 -20.37 2.39
N THR A 103 -6.44 -20.89 1.99
CA THR A 103 -6.75 -21.14 0.57
C THR A 103 -7.50 -19.97 -0.07
N PHE A 104 -7.35 -19.80 -1.38
CA PHE A 104 -8.08 -18.82 -2.17
C PHE A 104 -8.23 -19.28 -3.62
N THR A 105 -9.24 -18.77 -4.32
CA THR A 105 -9.41 -18.97 -5.76
C THR A 105 -9.28 -17.63 -6.46
N VAL A 106 -8.46 -17.58 -7.50
CA VAL A 106 -8.31 -16.38 -8.33
C VAL A 106 -9.58 -16.19 -9.17
N PRO A 107 -10.24 -15.02 -9.12
CA PRO A 107 -11.45 -14.79 -9.90
C PRO A 107 -11.17 -14.79 -11.40
N GLU A 108 -12.12 -15.25 -12.22
CA GLU A 108 -12.02 -15.22 -13.70
C GLU A 108 -11.76 -13.79 -14.24
N SER A 109 -12.17 -12.74 -13.51
CA SER A 109 -11.89 -11.35 -13.90
C SER A 109 -10.39 -11.01 -13.93
N PHE A 110 -9.54 -11.84 -13.32
CA PHE A 110 -8.08 -11.65 -13.32
C PHE A 110 -7.42 -12.37 -14.52
N ASP A 111 -8.19 -13.08 -15.35
CA ASP A 111 -7.65 -13.82 -16.49
C ASP A 111 -6.85 -12.92 -17.43
N SER A 112 -5.72 -13.44 -17.92
CA SER A 112 -4.76 -12.71 -18.76
C SER A 112 -4.13 -11.45 -18.14
N HIS A 113 -4.31 -11.18 -16.84
CA HIS A 113 -3.62 -10.09 -16.13
C HIS A 113 -2.29 -10.56 -15.52
N GLU A 114 -1.51 -9.63 -14.98
CA GLU A 114 -0.49 -9.92 -13.98
C GLU A 114 -1.12 -9.81 -12.60
N VAL A 115 -0.95 -10.83 -11.77
CA VAL A 115 -1.52 -10.89 -10.43
C VAL A 115 -0.44 -10.59 -9.40
N PHE A 116 -0.76 -9.68 -8.49
CA PHE A 116 0.08 -9.27 -7.39
C PHE A 116 -0.64 -9.53 -6.07
N ILE A 117 0.13 -9.82 -5.03
CA ILE A 117 -0.34 -9.80 -3.65
C ILE A 117 0.22 -8.58 -2.94
N HIS A 118 -0.64 -7.92 -2.17
CA HIS A 118 -0.31 -6.77 -1.33
C HIS A 118 -0.46 -7.15 0.14
N PHE A 119 0.59 -6.89 0.92
CA PHE A 119 0.56 -6.89 2.38
C PHE A 119 0.67 -5.45 2.86
N GLY A 120 -0.36 -4.90 3.48
CA GLY A 120 -0.35 -3.50 3.92
C GLY A 120 0.68 -3.20 5.02
N ALA A 121 0.97 -4.19 5.86
CA ALA A 121 2.01 -4.19 6.88
C ALA A 121 2.09 -5.55 7.57
N VAL A 122 3.32 -6.00 7.82
CA VAL A 122 3.62 -7.20 8.61
C VAL A 122 4.79 -6.85 9.54
N LYS A 123 4.67 -7.14 10.84
CA LYS A 123 5.78 -6.93 11.78
C LYS A 123 6.34 -8.26 12.32
N SER A 124 7.65 -8.48 12.32
CA SER A 124 8.73 -7.56 11.87
C SER A 124 9.30 -7.89 10.49
N ALA A 125 9.23 -9.15 10.09
CA ALA A 125 9.73 -9.66 8.83
C ALA A 125 8.96 -10.93 8.46
N PHE A 126 8.88 -11.24 7.16
CA PHE A 126 8.20 -12.45 6.75
C PHE A 126 8.71 -13.05 5.44
N PHE A 127 8.57 -14.36 5.30
CA PHE A 127 8.66 -15.06 4.02
C PHE A 127 7.25 -15.36 3.47
N LEU A 128 7.12 -15.27 2.16
CA LEU A 128 5.89 -15.60 1.43
C LEU A 128 6.09 -16.85 0.58
N TYR A 129 5.11 -17.75 0.66
CA TYR A 129 5.00 -18.94 -0.17
C TYR A 129 3.62 -19.01 -0.83
N ILE A 130 3.60 -19.38 -2.11
CA ILE A 130 2.37 -19.67 -2.87
C ILE A 130 2.52 -21.07 -3.45
N ASN A 131 1.54 -21.94 -3.19
CA ASN A 131 1.55 -23.33 -3.64
C ASN A 131 2.86 -24.08 -3.31
N GLY A 132 3.42 -23.85 -2.11
CA GLY A 132 4.68 -24.45 -1.65
C GLY A 132 5.95 -23.81 -2.18
N GLN A 133 5.86 -22.91 -3.16
CA GLN A 133 7.00 -22.24 -3.75
C GLN A 133 7.28 -20.91 -3.03
N ARG A 134 8.53 -20.67 -2.66
CA ARG A 134 8.95 -19.41 -2.04
C ARG A 134 8.91 -18.28 -3.07
N VAL A 135 8.12 -17.25 -2.78
CA VAL A 135 7.98 -16.05 -3.62
C VAL A 135 9.01 -15.00 -3.23
N GLY A 136 9.17 -14.74 -1.93
CA GLY A 136 10.04 -13.65 -1.48
C GLY A 136 10.09 -13.47 0.02
N TYR A 137 10.71 -12.35 0.42
CA TYR A 137 10.94 -11.93 1.80
C TYR A 137 10.75 -10.41 1.90
N SER A 138 10.30 -9.91 3.06
CA SER A 138 10.24 -8.48 3.32
C SER A 138 10.50 -8.12 4.79
N GLN A 139 11.01 -6.90 4.99
CA GLN A 139 11.17 -6.18 6.25
C GLN A 139 10.68 -4.74 6.10
N GLY A 140 10.49 -4.07 7.23
CA GLY A 140 9.97 -2.70 7.30
C GLY A 140 8.49 -2.74 7.61
N SER A 141 8.15 -2.65 8.90
CA SER A 141 6.82 -3.02 9.35
C SER A 141 5.74 -1.99 9.00
N MET A 142 6.13 -0.77 8.60
CA MET A 142 5.20 0.36 8.47
C MET A 142 4.76 0.67 7.04
N THR A 143 5.36 0.01 6.05
CA THR A 143 5.11 0.19 4.61
C THR A 143 4.65 -1.12 3.98
N PRO A 144 3.88 -1.06 2.87
CA PRO A 144 3.42 -2.27 2.23
C PRO A 144 4.55 -3.05 1.57
N ALA A 145 4.33 -4.35 1.40
CA ALA A 145 5.15 -5.25 0.60
C ALA A 145 4.29 -5.90 -0.50
N GLU A 146 4.76 -5.83 -1.74
CA GLU A 146 4.05 -6.36 -2.90
C GLU A 146 4.90 -7.37 -3.67
N PHE A 147 4.27 -8.46 -4.11
CA PHE A 147 4.95 -9.50 -4.88
C PHE A 147 4.12 -9.86 -6.11
N ARG A 148 4.78 -10.00 -7.26
CA ARG A 148 4.16 -10.56 -8.46
C ARG A 148 4.04 -12.07 -8.30
N ILE A 149 2.81 -12.59 -8.25
CA ILE A 149 2.54 -13.99 -7.98
C ILE A 149 2.04 -14.77 -9.20
N THR A 150 1.79 -14.11 -10.34
CA THR A 150 1.36 -14.77 -11.60
C THR A 150 2.10 -16.09 -11.89
N PRO A 151 3.45 -16.18 -11.77
CA PRO A 151 4.18 -17.40 -12.08
C PRO A 151 3.97 -18.56 -11.09
N TYR A 152 3.40 -18.29 -9.92
CA TYR A 152 3.24 -19.25 -8.82
C TYR A 152 1.80 -19.77 -8.68
N LEU A 153 0.86 -19.17 -9.42
CA LEU A 153 -0.56 -19.51 -9.37
C LEU A 153 -0.87 -20.77 -10.20
N GLN A 154 -1.90 -21.48 -9.77
CA GLN A 154 -2.50 -22.60 -10.50
C GLN A 154 -4.00 -22.37 -10.71
N ASN A 155 -4.60 -23.12 -11.63
CA ASN A 155 -6.03 -23.08 -11.87
C ASN A 155 -6.79 -23.64 -10.65
N GLY A 156 -7.91 -23.00 -10.28
CA GLY A 156 -8.72 -23.40 -9.14
C GLY A 156 -8.16 -22.89 -7.81
N GLU A 157 -8.16 -23.76 -6.80
CA GLU A 157 -7.74 -23.41 -5.45
C GLU A 157 -6.20 -23.26 -5.36
N ASN A 158 -5.75 -22.21 -4.70
CA ASN A 158 -4.36 -21.88 -4.42
C ASN A 158 -4.14 -21.79 -2.90
N GLN A 159 -2.96 -22.18 -2.43
CA GLN A 159 -2.56 -22.08 -1.02
C GLN A 159 -1.57 -20.93 -0.84
N ILE A 160 -1.86 -20.05 0.13
CA ILE A 160 -0.89 -19.08 0.65
C ILE A 160 -0.35 -19.53 2.01
N THR A 161 0.96 -19.40 2.20
CA THR A 161 1.62 -19.56 3.50
C THR A 161 2.52 -18.36 3.77
N VAL A 162 2.42 -17.79 4.97
CA VAL A 162 3.23 -16.64 5.40
C VAL A 162 3.91 -16.98 6.72
N GLU A 163 5.23 -16.90 6.73
CA GLU A 163 6.07 -17.17 7.90
C GLU A 163 6.53 -15.84 8.48
N VAL A 164 6.02 -15.45 9.65
CA VAL A 164 6.25 -14.14 10.28
C VAL A 164 7.11 -14.26 11.52
N TYR A 165 8.18 -13.46 11.57
CA TYR A 165 9.10 -13.38 12.70
C TYR A 165 8.82 -12.15 13.56
N ARG A 166 8.71 -12.35 14.88
CA ARG A 166 8.51 -11.24 15.84
C ARG A 166 9.67 -10.25 15.81
N TYR A 167 10.89 -10.75 15.76
CA TYR A 167 12.11 -9.95 15.67
C TYR A 167 12.95 -10.34 14.45
N SER A 168 13.61 -9.34 13.87
CA SER A 168 14.60 -9.49 12.80
C SER A 168 15.66 -8.39 12.95
N ASP A 169 16.65 -8.34 12.07
CA ASP A 169 17.62 -7.24 12.04
C ASP A 169 16.96 -5.87 11.78
N GLY A 170 15.85 -5.83 11.03
CA GLY A 170 15.03 -4.62 10.88
C GLY A 170 14.46 -4.07 12.19
N SER A 171 14.31 -4.91 13.22
CA SER A 171 13.83 -4.48 14.54
C SER A 171 14.80 -3.54 15.27
N TYR A 172 16.09 -3.51 14.91
CA TYR A 172 17.05 -2.52 15.42
C TYR A 172 16.78 -1.10 14.91
N LEU A 173 15.93 -0.94 13.89
CA LEU A 173 15.51 0.37 13.36
C LEU A 173 14.09 0.75 13.79
N GLU A 174 13.44 -0.11 14.59
CA GLU A 174 12.03 0.00 14.99
C GLU A 174 11.86 0.02 16.52
N ASP A 175 12.73 0.78 17.20
CA ASP A 175 12.76 1.00 18.66
C ASP A 175 12.04 2.30 19.05
N GLN A 176 10.82 2.48 18.56
CA GLN A 176 9.98 3.59 19.02
C GLN A 176 9.47 3.31 20.45
N ASP A 177 9.24 4.37 21.23
CA ASP A 177 8.61 4.30 22.55
C ASP A 177 7.14 3.87 22.43
N MET A 178 6.92 2.56 22.31
CA MET A 178 5.62 1.96 22.07
C MET A 178 5.58 0.47 22.45
N TRP A 179 4.43 -0.17 22.25
CA TRP A 179 4.26 -1.61 22.43
C TRP A 179 4.98 -2.41 21.34
N PHE A 180 5.79 -3.40 21.69
CA PHE A 180 6.35 -4.38 20.78
C PHE A 180 5.35 -5.51 20.50
N LEU A 181 4.56 -5.34 19.43
CA LEU A 181 3.56 -6.29 18.93
C LEU A 181 4.05 -6.96 17.63
N SER A 182 3.32 -7.93 17.08
CA SER A 182 3.71 -8.66 15.86
C SER A 182 2.53 -9.26 15.12
N GLY A 183 2.71 -9.58 13.85
CA GLY A 183 1.72 -10.24 13.00
C GLY A 183 1.41 -9.46 11.72
N ILE A 184 0.41 -9.95 10.99
CA ILE A 184 -0.12 -9.31 9.78
C ILE A 184 -1.24 -8.34 10.21
N TYR A 185 -0.90 -7.06 10.38
CA TYR A 185 -1.75 -6.11 11.11
C TYR A 185 -2.39 -5.02 10.23
N ARG A 186 -2.19 -5.08 8.90
CA ARG A 186 -2.98 -4.35 7.90
C ARG A 186 -3.46 -5.30 6.80
N ASP A 187 -4.35 -4.79 5.95
CA ASP A 187 -5.05 -5.58 4.94
C ASP A 187 -4.11 -6.40 4.05
N VAL A 188 -4.57 -7.59 3.68
CA VAL A 188 -3.96 -8.43 2.65
C VAL A 188 -4.96 -8.59 1.52
N TYR A 189 -4.52 -8.39 0.27
CA TYR A 189 -5.38 -8.59 -0.89
C TYR A 189 -4.56 -8.93 -2.13
N LEU A 190 -5.22 -9.58 -3.10
CA LEU A 190 -4.73 -9.70 -4.46
C LEU A 190 -5.26 -8.54 -5.29
N PHE A 191 -4.46 -8.12 -6.27
CA PHE A 191 -4.92 -7.24 -7.34
C PHE A 191 -4.34 -7.69 -8.68
N ALA A 192 -5.06 -7.37 -9.76
CA ALA A 192 -4.66 -7.71 -11.12
C ALA A 192 -4.44 -6.45 -11.97
N GLU A 193 -3.31 -6.42 -12.67
CA GLU A 193 -2.93 -5.37 -13.61
C GLU A 193 -2.91 -5.90 -15.05
N PRO A 194 -3.40 -5.13 -16.04
CA PRO A 194 -3.26 -5.51 -17.44
C PRO A 194 -1.78 -5.61 -17.83
N LYS A 195 -1.47 -6.37 -18.88
CA LYS A 195 -0.09 -6.57 -19.35
C LYS A 195 0.63 -5.26 -19.70
N ILE A 196 -0.12 -4.23 -20.11
CA ILE A 196 0.38 -2.85 -20.24
C ILE A 196 -0.34 -2.02 -19.19
N THR A 197 0.37 -1.48 -18.21
CA THR A 197 -0.24 -0.76 -17.09
C THR A 197 0.48 0.55 -16.77
N ILE A 198 -0.23 1.42 -16.05
CA ILE A 198 0.34 2.57 -15.35
C ILE A 198 0.98 1.99 -14.10
N TRP A 199 2.30 1.83 -14.13
CA TRP A 199 3.07 1.22 -13.05
C TRP A 199 3.19 2.18 -11.87
N ASP A 200 3.44 3.45 -12.16
CA ASP A 200 3.38 4.54 -11.20
C ASP A 200 3.01 5.84 -11.91
N PHE A 201 2.47 6.80 -11.16
CA PHE A 201 2.38 8.17 -11.65
C PHE A 201 2.42 9.19 -10.51
N TYR A 202 3.11 10.30 -10.76
CA TYR A 202 3.26 11.39 -9.83
C TYR A 202 2.66 12.67 -10.43
N ALA A 203 1.67 13.26 -9.73
CA ALA A 203 1.09 14.53 -10.14
C ALA A 203 1.44 15.65 -9.16
N LYS A 204 2.04 16.72 -9.68
CA LYS A 204 2.55 17.86 -8.94
C LYS A 204 1.76 19.11 -9.30
N ALA A 205 0.85 19.53 -8.43
CA ALA A 205 0.10 20.78 -8.57
C ALA A 205 0.70 21.89 -7.70
N GLN A 206 1.38 22.85 -8.35
CA GLN A 206 2.00 24.00 -7.70
C GLN A 206 1.36 25.30 -8.15
N LEU A 207 1.26 26.28 -7.26
CA LEU A 207 0.90 27.65 -7.63
C LEU A 207 2.14 28.41 -8.14
N ASP A 208 1.93 29.36 -9.04
CA ASP A 208 2.93 30.33 -9.48
C ASP A 208 3.44 31.22 -8.32
N GLU A 209 4.35 32.15 -8.62
CA GLU A 209 4.93 33.05 -7.61
C GLU A 209 3.94 34.09 -7.07
N ASN A 210 2.90 34.40 -7.84
CA ASN A 210 1.84 35.34 -7.48
C ASN A 210 0.68 34.64 -6.75
N TYR A 211 0.76 33.32 -6.55
CA TYR A 211 -0.30 32.49 -6.02
C TYR A 211 -1.60 32.58 -6.83
N LYS A 212 -1.51 32.83 -8.13
CA LYS A 212 -2.68 33.02 -8.99
C LYS A 212 -2.95 31.79 -9.82
N ASP A 213 -2.05 31.42 -10.72
CA ASP A 213 -2.23 30.29 -11.62
C ASP A 213 -1.56 29.03 -11.09
N GLY A 214 -2.06 27.86 -11.51
CA GLY A 214 -1.53 26.55 -11.14
C GLY A 214 -0.81 25.88 -12.30
N LYS A 215 0.40 25.36 -12.05
CA LYS A 215 1.08 24.41 -12.93
C LYS A 215 0.86 23.00 -12.41
N LEU A 216 0.33 22.13 -13.26
CA LEU A 216 0.22 20.70 -13.04
C LEU A 216 1.24 19.97 -13.93
N ASP A 217 2.20 19.30 -13.31
CA ASP A 217 3.08 18.34 -13.97
C ASP A 217 2.61 16.92 -13.62
N VAL A 218 2.56 16.01 -14.59
CA VAL A 218 2.15 14.61 -14.43
C VAL A 218 3.21 13.70 -15.04
N GLU A 219 4.02 13.10 -14.17
CA GLU A 219 5.06 12.13 -14.51
C GLU A 219 4.43 10.73 -14.53
N LEU A 220 4.61 9.99 -15.62
CA LEU A 220 4.07 8.63 -15.80
C LEU A 220 5.22 7.63 -15.91
N ASN A 221 5.14 6.55 -15.14
CA ASN A 221 5.89 5.31 -15.37
C ASN A 221 4.92 4.25 -15.89
N LEU A 222 5.12 3.83 -17.12
CA LEU A 222 4.33 2.78 -17.77
C LEU A 222 5.14 1.49 -17.83
N ARG A 223 4.48 0.35 -17.64
CA ARG A 223 5.13 -0.96 -17.71
C ARG A 223 4.43 -1.88 -18.69
N ASN A 224 5.23 -2.57 -19.50
CA ASN A 224 4.80 -3.61 -20.43
C ASN A 224 5.42 -4.96 -20.01
N PHE A 225 4.56 -5.90 -19.63
CA PHE A 225 4.90 -7.27 -19.23
C PHE A 225 4.94 -8.25 -20.43
N GLN A 226 4.71 -7.77 -21.64
CA GLN A 226 4.79 -8.57 -22.86
C GLN A 226 6.21 -8.52 -23.45
N ASP A 227 6.53 -9.48 -24.33
CA ASP A 227 7.84 -9.56 -25.01
C ASP A 227 7.93 -8.66 -26.26
N SER A 228 6.86 -7.93 -26.60
CA SER A 228 6.80 -7.07 -27.79
C SER A 228 6.27 -5.67 -27.47
N ALA A 229 6.64 -4.70 -28.32
CA ALA A 229 6.18 -3.34 -28.20
C ALA A 229 4.67 -3.22 -28.50
N ALA A 230 4.00 -2.28 -27.83
CA ALA A 230 2.58 -2.05 -28.00
C ALA A 230 2.25 -0.56 -28.14
N ALA A 231 1.32 -0.24 -29.05
CA ALA A 231 0.85 1.12 -29.26
C ALA A 231 -0.39 1.41 -28.39
N VAL A 232 -0.35 2.50 -27.62
CA VAL A 232 -1.45 2.95 -26.75
C VAL A 232 -1.61 4.47 -26.85
N PHE A 233 -2.77 4.98 -26.45
CA PHE A 233 -2.95 6.39 -26.12
C PHE A 233 -2.91 6.56 -24.61
N ALA A 234 -2.18 7.57 -24.15
CA ALA A 234 -2.20 8.03 -22.76
C ALA A 234 -2.95 9.36 -22.70
N ASP A 235 -4.11 9.36 -22.05
CA ASP A 235 -4.91 10.56 -21.81
C ASP A 235 -4.81 10.98 -20.34
N VAL A 236 -4.61 12.28 -20.10
CA VAL A 236 -4.65 12.87 -18.76
C VAL A 236 -5.91 13.73 -18.63
N LEU A 237 -6.73 13.40 -17.64
CA LEU A 237 -8.00 14.04 -17.34
C LEU A 237 -7.93 14.75 -15.99
N MET A 238 -8.48 15.96 -15.93
CA MET A 238 -8.70 16.71 -14.69
C MET A 238 -10.20 16.85 -14.42
N MET A 239 -10.63 16.65 -13.18
CA MET A 239 -12.01 16.87 -12.74
C MET A 239 -12.04 17.73 -11.48
N GLU A 240 -12.93 18.71 -11.46
CA GLU A 240 -13.27 19.48 -10.27
C GLU A 240 -14.56 18.88 -9.66
N ASN A 241 -14.48 18.28 -8.48
CA ASN A 241 -15.61 17.55 -7.86
C ASN A 241 -16.21 16.45 -8.78
N LYS A 242 -17.55 16.33 -8.85
CA LYS A 242 -18.30 15.39 -9.70
C LYS A 242 -18.65 15.99 -11.08
N GLU A 243 -17.96 17.05 -11.49
CA GLU A 243 -18.18 17.69 -12.80
C GLU A 243 -17.61 16.84 -13.95
N ALA A 244 -17.91 17.25 -15.18
CA ALA A 244 -17.43 16.57 -16.37
C ALA A 244 -15.89 16.65 -16.46
N PRO A 245 -15.22 15.60 -16.95
CA PRO A 245 -13.77 15.57 -17.05
C PRO A 245 -13.29 16.51 -18.15
N GLN A 246 -12.21 17.23 -17.86
CA GLN A 246 -11.47 18.01 -18.84
C GLN A 246 -10.27 17.20 -19.32
N LEU A 247 -10.14 17.00 -20.64
CA LEU A 247 -8.91 16.47 -21.23
C LEU A 247 -7.83 17.56 -21.19
N ILE A 248 -6.72 17.28 -20.51
CA ILE A 248 -5.61 18.23 -20.32
C ILE A 248 -4.29 17.75 -20.96
N GLY A 249 -4.25 16.50 -21.43
CA GLY A 249 -3.14 15.95 -22.21
C GLY A 249 -3.56 14.65 -22.92
N SER A 250 -3.02 14.41 -24.11
CA SER A 250 -3.23 13.17 -24.87
C SER A 250 -2.06 12.94 -25.81
N GLU A 251 -1.49 11.74 -25.79
CA GLU A 251 -0.41 11.34 -26.70
C GLU A 251 -0.54 9.88 -27.12
N GLN A 252 -0.16 9.56 -28.36
CA GLN A 252 0.01 8.17 -28.80
C GLN A 252 1.44 7.72 -28.53
N LEU A 253 1.58 6.63 -27.78
CA LEU A 253 2.85 6.11 -27.28
C LEU A 253 3.10 4.71 -27.82
N ILE A 254 4.37 4.36 -28.04
CA ILE A 254 4.82 2.99 -28.31
C ILE A 254 5.60 2.53 -27.08
N ILE A 255 5.03 1.60 -26.31
CA ILE A 255 5.60 1.10 -25.05
C ILE A 255 6.42 -0.15 -25.33
N GLN A 256 7.73 -0.06 -25.11
CA GLN A 256 8.64 -1.21 -25.22
C GLN A 256 8.46 -2.16 -24.03
N PRO A 257 8.84 -3.45 -24.16
CA PRO A 257 8.94 -4.35 -23.01
C PRO A 257 9.74 -3.73 -21.86
N GLY A 258 9.25 -3.86 -20.63
CA GLY A 258 9.86 -3.21 -19.46
C GLY A 258 9.18 -1.88 -19.09
N GLU A 259 9.95 -0.92 -18.55
CA GLU A 259 9.45 0.37 -18.08
C GLU A 259 9.70 1.50 -19.08
N SER A 260 8.80 2.49 -19.13
CA SER A 260 8.89 3.66 -20.00
C SER A 260 8.34 4.90 -19.28
N TYR A 261 9.00 6.04 -19.47
CA TYR A 261 8.72 7.26 -18.70
C TYR A 261 8.24 8.40 -19.60
N TYR A 262 7.17 9.08 -19.19
CA TYR A 262 6.55 10.19 -19.94
C TYR A 262 6.15 11.32 -18.99
N ASN A 263 5.94 12.52 -19.53
CA ASN A 263 5.52 13.67 -18.74
C ASN A 263 4.49 14.53 -19.49
N PHE A 264 3.49 15.01 -18.76
CA PHE A 264 2.50 15.98 -19.25
C PHE A 264 2.55 17.23 -18.38
N SER A 265 2.36 18.41 -18.99
CA SER A 265 2.28 19.68 -18.26
C SER A 265 1.03 20.45 -18.69
N TYR A 266 0.31 20.99 -17.72
CA TYR A 266 -0.90 21.78 -17.93
C TYR A 266 -0.92 23.01 -17.01
N ILE A 267 -1.30 24.16 -17.55
CA ILE A 267 -1.55 25.38 -16.78
C ILE A 267 -3.06 25.48 -16.52
N LYS A 268 -3.44 25.47 -15.25
CA LYS A 268 -4.79 25.73 -14.77
C LYS A 268 -4.86 27.20 -14.33
N PRO A 269 -5.58 28.07 -15.06
CA PRO A 269 -5.81 29.44 -14.61
C PRO A 269 -6.63 29.45 -13.33
N GLU A 270 -6.22 30.27 -12.36
CA GLU A 270 -6.96 30.58 -11.12
C GLU A 270 -7.61 29.33 -10.44
N PRO A 271 -6.85 28.27 -10.10
CA PRO A 271 -7.42 27.08 -9.48
C PRO A 271 -7.94 27.38 -8.08
N ARG A 272 -8.97 26.64 -7.64
CA ARG A 272 -9.35 26.62 -6.22
C ARG A 272 -8.20 26.04 -5.41
N GLN A 273 -7.57 26.87 -4.59
CA GLN A 273 -6.40 26.48 -3.82
C GLN A 273 -6.75 25.57 -2.65
N TRP A 274 -5.86 24.63 -2.35
CA TRP A 274 -5.98 23.77 -1.18
C TRP A 274 -5.32 24.41 0.03
N SER A 275 -5.99 24.31 1.18
CA SER A 275 -5.42 24.56 2.51
C SER A 275 -6.09 23.64 3.54
N ALA A 276 -5.59 23.61 4.78
CA ALA A 276 -6.25 22.88 5.86
C ALA A 276 -7.62 23.48 6.28
N GLU A 277 -7.88 24.75 5.91
CA GLU A 277 -9.13 25.48 6.16
C GLU A 277 -10.13 25.27 5.01
N THR A 278 -9.64 25.30 3.77
CA THR A 278 -10.40 25.12 2.53
C THR A 278 -9.79 23.99 1.70
N PRO A 279 -10.12 22.72 1.97
CA PRO A 279 -9.47 21.56 1.36
C PRO A 279 -10.00 21.27 -0.05
N ASN A 280 -9.92 22.24 -0.96
CA ASN A 280 -10.33 22.08 -2.35
C ASN A 280 -9.46 21.02 -3.05
N LEU A 281 -10.10 20.03 -3.67
CA LEU A 281 -9.43 18.92 -4.34
C LEU A 281 -9.89 18.79 -5.78
N TYR A 282 -8.92 18.56 -6.66
CA TYR A 282 -9.10 18.11 -8.03
C TYR A 282 -8.78 16.63 -8.10
N ARG A 283 -9.40 15.93 -9.05
CA ARG A 283 -9.01 14.56 -9.38
C ARG A 283 -8.26 14.55 -10.70
N ILE A 284 -7.09 13.92 -10.71
CA ILE A 284 -6.34 13.64 -11.92
C ILE A 284 -6.47 12.16 -12.21
N ALA A 285 -6.91 11.83 -13.43
CA ALA A 285 -6.97 10.47 -13.92
C ALA A 285 -6.07 10.32 -15.15
N VAL A 286 -5.29 9.24 -15.18
CA VAL A 286 -4.49 8.81 -16.32
C VAL A 286 -5.18 7.60 -16.91
N VAL A 287 -5.43 7.62 -18.21
CA VAL A 287 -6.13 6.56 -18.94
C VAL A 287 -5.23 6.05 -20.05
N LEU A 288 -4.89 4.76 -20.00
CA LEU A 288 -4.30 4.05 -21.12
C LEU A 288 -5.39 3.38 -21.93
N ARG A 289 -5.38 3.54 -23.25
CA ARG A 289 -6.35 2.92 -24.15
C ARG A 289 -5.75 2.58 -25.52
N THR A 290 -6.38 1.66 -26.23
CA THR A 290 -6.25 1.54 -27.68
C THR A 290 -7.29 2.45 -28.37
N GLN A 291 -7.50 2.29 -29.68
CA GLN A 291 -8.58 2.99 -30.39
C GLN A 291 -9.96 2.56 -29.87
N ASP A 292 -10.13 1.29 -29.54
CA ASP A 292 -11.44 0.70 -29.26
C ASP A 292 -11.68 0.33 -27.78
N LYS A 293 -10.61 0.25 -26.98
CA LYS A 293 -10.68 -0.29 -25.61
C LYS A 293 -9.80 0.48 -24.64
N ILE A 294 -10.29 0.71 -23.43
CA ILE A 294 -9.46 1.16 -22.30
C ILE A 294 -8.73 -0.03 -21.69
N ILE A 295 -7.45 0.16 -21.44
CA ILE A 295 -6.53 -0.82 -20.88
C ILE A 295 -6.44 -0.64 -19.37
N CYS A 296 -6.09 0.58 -18.92
CA CYS A 296 -5.82 0.88 -17.51
C CYS A 296 -6.28 2.30 -17.17
N ILE A 297 -6.83 2.49 -15.98
CA ILE A 297 -7.14 3.81 -15.41
C ILE A 297 -6.56 3.86 -14.00
N LYS A 298 -5.82 4.92 -13.68
CA LYS A 298 -5.43 5.26 -12.31
C LYS A 298 -5.80 6.70 -12.02
N SER A 299 -6.20 7.00 -10.79
CA SER A 299 -6.55 8.37 -10.38
C SER A 299 -6.08 8.71 -8.99
N ILE A 300 -5.79 9.99 -8.77
CA ILE A 300 -5.45 10.55 -7.46
C ILE A 300 -6.14 11.89 -7.25
N ARG A 301 -6.34 12.25 -5.98
CA ARG A 301 -6.82 13.57 -5.59
C ARG A 301 -5.63 14.47 -5.26
N ILE A 302 -5.62 15.67 -5.83
CA ILE A 302 -4.57 16.67 -5.61
C ILE A 302 -5.18 18.02 -5.25
N GLY A 303 -4.41 18.86 -4.59
CA GLY A 303 -4.79 20.23 -4.27
C GLY A 303 -3.68 21.19 -4.69
N PHE A 304 -4.03 22.23 -5.45
CA PHE A 304 -3.09 23.29 -5.84
C PHE A 304 -2.68 24.08 -4.60
N LYS A 305 -1.39 24.02 -4.28
CA LYS A 305 -0.82 24.74 -3.15
C LYS A 305 0.66 25.04 -3.41
N ARG A 306 1.19 26.00 -2.68
CA ARG A 306 2.63 26.30 -2.63
C ARG A 306 3.05 26.39 -1.17
N ILE A 307 4.04 25.57 -0.80
CA ILE A 307 4.65 25.58 0.53
C ILE A 307 6.07 26.10 0.34
N GLU A 308 6.44 27.13 1.08
CA GLU A 308 7.75 27.76 0.94
C GLU A 308 8.25 28.36 2.24
N LYS A 309 9.57 28.53 2.32
CA LYS A 309 10.25 29.22 3.40
C LYS A 309 10.77 30.55 2.86
N LYS A 310 10.37 31.67 3.45
CA LYS A 310 10.99 32.99 3.18
C LYS A 310 11.67 33.47 4.46
N GLY A 311 13.01 33.54 4.42
CA GLY A 311 13.82 33.74 5.63
C GLY A 311 13.64 32.57 6.61
N ASN A 312 13.14 32.84 7.81
CA ASN A 312 12.84 31.84 8.85
C ASN A 312 11.34 31.57 9.04
N VAL A 313 10.51 32.03 8.10
CA VAL A 313 9.05 31.92 8.21
C VAL A 313 8.52 30.95 7.15
N LEU A 314 7.65 30.02 7.59
CA LEU A 314 6.92 29.09 6.73
C LEU A 314 5.67 29.77 6.16
N TYR A 315 5.47 29.63 4.85
CA TYR A 315 4.31 30.12 4.13
C TYR A 315 3.58 28.97 3.44
N ILE A 316 2.25 29.06 3.42
CA ILE A 316 1.38 28.26 2.57
C ILE A 316 0.53 29.22 1.77
N ASN A 317 0.60 29.13 0.44
CA ASN A 317 -0.11 30.00 -0.50
C ASN A 317 0.09 31.50 -0.18
N GLY A 318 1.34 31.89 0.10
CA GLY A 318 1.71 33.27 0.40
C GLY A 318 1.35 33.78 1.80
N LYS A 319 0.69 32.97 2.63
CA LYS A 319 0.30 33.31 4.01
C LYS A 319 1.22 32.66 5.03
N LYS A 320 1.62 33.40 6.07
CA LYS A 320 2.39 32.86 7.20
C LYS A 320 1.55 31.82 7.96
N VAL A 321 2.15 30.70 8.34
CA VAL A 321 1.44 29.63 9.05
C VAL A 321 2.05 29.37 10.42
N LEU A 322 1.18 29.25 11.42
CA LEU A 322 1.51 28.71 12.74
C LEU A 322 1.11 27.23 12.77
N ILE A 323 2.05 26.33 13.07
CA ILE A 323 1.77 24.90 13.19
C ILE A 323 1.18 24.61 14.57
N LYS A 324 -0.12 24.31 14.61
CA LYS A 324 -0.82 23.81 15.80
C LYS A 324 -0.95 22.28 15.69
N GLY A 325 0.15 21.58 15.98
CA GLY A 325 0.28 20.14 15.73
C GLY A 325 0.16 19.28 17.00
N VAL A 326 -0.11 17.99 16.80
CA VAL A 326 -0.05 16.93 17.82
C VAL A 326 0.56 15.67 17.20
N ASN A 327 1.32 14.90 17.99
CA ASN A 327 1.81 13.58 17.56
C ASN A 327 0.73 12.53 17.80
N ARG A 328 0.60 11.56 16.88
CA ARG A 328 -0.38 10.47 16.98
C ARG A 328 0.29 9.15 16.61
N HIS A 329 0.30 8.20 17.54
CA HIS A 329 0.58 6.80 17.23
C HIS A 329 -0.66 6.12 16.64
N ASP A 330 -0.48 5.23 15.66
CA ASP A 330 -1.53 4.32 15.19
C ASP A 330 -1.76 3.23 16.24
N PHE A 331 -2.61 3.53 17.24
CA PHE A 331 -2.92 2.59 18.31
C PHE A 331 -4.42 2.63 18.63
N ASP A 332 -4.98 1.44 18.85
CA ASP A 332 -6.33 1.20 19.32
C ASP A 332 -6.25 0.27 20.55
N PRO A 333 -6.97 0.56 21.65
CA PRO A 333 -6.83 -0.20 22.89
C PRO A 333 -7.24 -1.68 22.75
N ASP A 334 -8.15 -2.00 21.83
CA ASP A 334 -8.66 -3.36 21.65
C ASP A 334 -7.95 -4.10 20.51
N ASN A 335 -7.41 -3.36 19.53
CA ASN A 335 -6.85 -3.92 18.30
C ASN A 335 -5.34 -3.66 18.12
N GLY A 336 -4.70 -2.95 19.06
CA GLY A 336 -3.30 -2.58 18.98
C GLY A 336 -3.04 -1.73 17.74
N TRP A 337 -2.13 -2.18 16.88
CA TRP A 337 -1.82 -1.47 15.63
C TRP A 337 -2.79 -1.75 14.48
N ALA A 338 -3.70 -2.71 14.61
CA ALA A 338 -4.76 -2.96 13.63
C ALA A 338 -5.93 -1.96 13.82
N VAL A 339 -5.62 -0.67 13.76
CA VAL A 339 -6.54 0.42 14.10
C VAL A 339 -7.76 0.43 13.16
N PRO A 340 -8.99 0.36 13.67
CA PRO A 340 -10.19 0.42 12.85
C PRO A 340 -10.35 1.74 12.10
N LYS A 341 -10.88 1.70 10.86
CA LYS A 341 -11.16 2.91 10.05
C LYS A 341 -12.02 3.96 10.79
N LYS A 342 -12.93 3.52 11.67
CA LYS A 342 -13.77 4.42 12.49
C LYS A 342 -12.93 5.27 13.45
N THR A 343 -11.88 4.70 14.03
CA THR A 343 -11.01 5.36 15.01
C THR A 343 -10.28 6.53 14.37
N TYR A 344 -9.70 6.33 13.16
CA TYR A 344 -9.10 7.43 12.39
C TYR A 344 -10.06 8.60 12.13
N LYS A 345 -11.33 8.33 11.81
CA LYS A 345 -12.33 9.39 11.59
C LYS A 345 -12.64 10.17 12.86
N ILE A 346 -12.72 9.48 14.00
CA ILE A 346 -12.95 10.09 15.31
C ILE A 346 -11.76 11.00 15.65
N ASP A 347 -10.53 10.48 15.56
CA ASP A 347 -9.31 11.23 15.87
C ASP A 347 -9.21 12.51 15.03
N LEU A 348 -9.36 12.40 13.70
CA LEU A 348 -9.30 13.55 12.80
C LEU A 348 -10.43 14.57 13.07
N SER A 349 -11.62 14.11 13.46
CA SER A 349 -12.73 15.00 13.81
C SER A 349 -12.44 15.77 15.10
N LEU A 350 -11.90 15.11 16.12
CA LEU A 350 -11.54 15.75 17.39
C LEU A 350 -10.40 16.77 17.19
N MET A 351 -9.38 16.42 16.41
CA MET A 351 -8.29 17.34 16.05
C MET A 351 -8.76 18.60 15.33
N LYS A 352 -9.85 18.53 14.54
CA LYS A 352 -10.41 19.71 13.87
C LYS A 352 -11.29 20.58 14.80
N LYS A 353 -11.81 20.01 15.89
CA LYS A 353 -12.69 20.69 16.86
C LYS A 353 -11.91 21.39 17.97
N ALA A 354 -10.74 20.87 18.33
CA ALA A 354 -9.77 21.50 19.21
C ALA A 354 -9.06 22.66 18.50
#